data_AF-E6YVS2-F1
#
_entry.id   AF-E6YVS2-F1
#
_cell.length_a   1.000
_cell.length_b   1.000
_cell.length_c   1.000
_cell.angle_alpha   90.00
_cell.angle_beta   90.00
_cell.angle_gamma   90.00
#
_symmetry.space_group_name_H-M   'P 1'
#
loop_
_entity.id
_entity.type
_entity.pdbx_description
1 polymer ?
#
loop_
_entity_poly.entity_id
_entity_poly.type
_entity_poly.pdbx_seq_one_letter_code
_entity_poly.pdbx_strand_id
1 'polypeptide(L)'
;MDDVKGKDFLRLANKRGAARLAAVQALYQMDMVGIGAMEVIAEYKAYRLGKDIDGSQYLDADFQWFCSIIVGVVRDQKQLDPMLHKQLSEEWALSRLDSTLRAILRAGLWELINRKDVPIAVILNEYIDIAKAFFDNDEPRLVNAVLDSIAKEMCQ
;
A
#
# COMPACT_ATOMS: atom_id res chain seq x y z
N MET A 1 -10.43 -23.73 -22.57
CA MET A 1 -9.48 -23.82 -21.43
C MET A 1 -9.16 -22.42 -20.89
N ASP A 2 -10.06 -21.46 -21.12
CA ASP A 2 -9.78 -20.02 -21.05
C ASP A 2 -10.47 -19.33 -19.85
N ASP A 3 -11.36 -20.05 -19.15
CA ASP A 3 -12.17 -19.55 -18.03
C ASP A 3 -11.45 -19.66 -16.67
N VAL A 4 -10.42 -20.51 -16.58
CA VAL A 4 -9.64 -20.72 -15.34
C VAL A 4 -8.67 -19.56 -15.09
N LYS A 5 -7.96 -19.11 -16.13
CA LYS A 5 -7.01 -17.97 -16.01
C LYS A 5 -7.68 -16.67 -15.58
N GLY A 6 -8.91 -16.42 -16.05
CA GLY A 6 -9.66 -15.20 -15.71
C GLY A 6 -10.10 -15.16 -14.25
N LYS A 7 -10.57 -16.29 -13.70
CA LYS A 7 -10.95 -16.40 -12.29
C LYS A 7 -9.75 -16.32 -11.35
N ASP A 8 -8.63 -16.95 -11.72
CA ASP A 8 -7.39 -16.86 -10.94
C ASP A 8 -6.85 -15.43 -10.90
N PHE A 9 -6.94 -14.70 -12.02
CA PHE A 9 -6.55 -13.29 -12.09
C PHE A 9 -7.46 -12.39 -11.24
N LEU A 10 -8.79 -12.55 -11.31
CA LEU A 10 -9.74 -11.80 -10.49
C LEU A 10 -9.57 -12.11 -9.00
N ARG A 11 -9.33 -13.39 -8.67
CA ARG A 11 -9.00 -13.81 -7.30
C ARG A 11 -7.71 -13.14 -6.85
N LEU A 12 -6.65 -13.18 -7.67
CA LEU A 12 -5.34 -12.57 -7.38
C LEU A 12 -5.40 -11.05 -7.26
N ALA A 13 -6.23 -10.36 -8.07
CA ALA A 13 -6.46 -8.92 -7.94
C ALA A 13 -7.05 -8.59 -6.57
N ASN A 14 -8.04 -9.37 -6.12
CA ASN A 14 -8.59 -9.24 -4.77
C ASN A 14 -7.55 -9.58 -3.68
N LYS A 15 -6.69 -10.59 -3.90
CA LYS A 15 -5.55 -10.91 -3.03
C LYS A 15 -4.54 -9.76 -2.91
N ARG A 16 -4.26 -9.06 -4.01
CA ARG A 16 -3.32 -7.93 -4.06
C ARG A 16 -3.89 -6.70 -3.37
N GLY A 17 -5.18 -6.40 -3.56
CA GLY A 17 -5.85 -5.35 -2.79
C GLY A 17 -5.79 -5.60 -1.28
N ALA A 18 -6.08 -6.84 -0.86
CA ALA A 18 -5.93 -7.24 0.53
C ALA A 18 -4.47 -7.14 1.05
N ALA A 19 -3.49 -7.43 0.20
CA ALA A 19 -2.07 -7.28 0.53
C ALA A 19 -1.64 -5.81 0.67
N ARG A 20 -2.17 -4.91 -0.18
CA ARG A 20 -1.92 -3.46 -0.06
C ARG A 20 -2.49 -2.88 1.21
N LEU A 21 -3.75 -3.19 1.53
CA LEU A 21 -4.38 -2.76 2.77
C LEU A 21 -3.59 -3.26 3.98
N ALA A 22 -3.22 -4.53 3.98
CA ALA A 22 -2.38 -5.11 5.03
C ALA A 22 -1.02 -4.40 5.16
N ALA A 23 -0.36 -4.09 4.04
CA ALA A 23 0.93 -3.41 4.06
C ALA A 23 0.82 -1.99 4.63
N VAL A 24 -0.27 -1.26 4.31
CA VAL A 24 -0.55 0.05 4.90
C VAL A 24 -0.72 -0.06 6.42
N GLN A 25 -1.50 -1.03 6.90
CA GLN A 25 -1.69 -1.27 8.33
C GLN A 25 -0.38 -1.62 9.04
N ALA A 26 0.46 -2.45 8.41
CA ALA A 26 1.76 -2.82 8.95
C ALA A 26 2.72 -1.63 9.01
N LEU A 27 2.79 -0.80 7.96
CA LEU A 27 3.61 0.42 7.95
C LEU A 27 3.14 1.42 9.01
N TYR A 28 1.83 1.56 9.21
CA TYR A 28 1.27 2.33 10.32
C TYR A 28 1.71 1.78 11.69
N GLN A 29 1.60 0.46 11.90
CA GLN A 29 2.01 -0.18 13.15
C GLN A 29 3.50 0.01 13.43
N MET A 30 4.36 -0.09 12.40
CA MET A 30 5.79 0.19 12.51
C MET A 30 6.05 1.63 12.96
N ASP A 31 5.33 2.59 12.40
CA ASP A 31 5.49 4.02 12.71
C ASP A 31 4.99 4.36 14.13
N MET A 32 3.87 3.76 14.55
CA MET A 32 3.24 4.03 15.85
C MET A 32 3.89 3.28 17.02
N VAL A 33 4.26 2.02 16.81
CA VAL A 33 4.75 1.12 17.87
C VAL A 33 6.28 1.04 17.84
N GLY A 34 6.93 1.42 16.74
CA GLY A 34 8.38 1.35 16.58
C GLY A 34 8.90 -0.06 16.31
N ILE A 35 8.05 -0.99 15.88
CA ILE A 35 8.46 -2.36 15.53
C ILE A 35 9.13 -2.42 14.16
N GLY A 36 10.04 -3.39 13.99
CA GLY A 36 10.77 -3.57 12.74
C GLY A 36 9.96 -4.28 11.65
N ALA A 37 10.37 -4.10 10.39
CA ALA A 37 9.75 -4.77 9.24
C ALA A 37 9.70 -6.30 9.37
N MET A 38 10.77 -6.92 9.88
CA MET A 38 10.84 -8.36 10.06
C MET A 38 9.84 -8.86 11.10
N GLU A 39 9.65 -8.09 12.17
CA GLU A 39 8.73 -8.42 13.26
C GLU A 39 7.29 -8.33 12.79
N VAL A 40 6.89 -7.21 12.16
CA VAL A 40 5.51 -7.05 11.65
C VAL A 40 5.17 -8.09 10.57
N ILE A 41 6.13 -8.46 9.72
CA ILE A 41 5.95 -9.53 8.73
C ILE A 41 5.77 -10.89 9.40
N ALA A 42 6.54 -11.18 10.44
CA ALA A 42 6.43 -12.43 11.19
C ALA A 42 5.09 -12.53 11.92
N GLU A 43 4.64 -11.45 12.57
CA GLU A 43 3.31 -11.36 13.19
C GLU A 43 2.22 -11.59 12.15
N TYR A 44 2.25 -10.86 11.05
CA TYR A 44 1.27 -11.00 9.98
C TYR A 44 1.20 -12.45 9.46
N LYS A 45 2.35 -13.07 9.24
CA LYS A 45 2.45 -14.47 8.81
C LYS A 45 1.85 -15.42 9.85
N ALA A 46 2.15 -15.22 11.13
CA ALA A 46 1.66 -16.06 12.22
C ALA A 46 0.13 -15.93 12.40
N TYR A 47 -0.42 -14.72 12.30
CA TYR A 47 -1.86 -14.50 12.47
C TYR A 47 -2.68 -14.89 11.23
N ARG A 48 -2.12 -14.80 10.01
CA ARG A 48 -2.83 -15.20 8.79
C ARG A 48 -2.65 -16.66 8.38
N LEU A 49 -1.52 -17.30 8.70
CA LEU A 49 -1.29 -18.72 8.40
C LEU A 49 -1.54 -19.63 9.62
N GLY A 50 -1.53 -19.09 10.83
CA GLY A 50 -1.55 -19.89 12.07
C GLY A 50 -2.93 -20.14 12.68
N LYS A 51 -4.02 -19.64 12.07
CA LYS A 51 -5.36 -19.70 12.68
C LYS A 51 -6.44 -19.97 11.64
N ASP A 52 -6.73 -21.25 11.40
CA ASP A 52 -8.09 -21.71 11.06
C ASP A 52 -9.00 -21.42 12.26
N ILE A 53 -9.35 -20.15 12.48
CA ILE A 53 -10.34 -19.78 13.48
C ILE A 53 -11.57 -19.31 12.72
N ASP A 54 -12.54 -20.22 12.69
CA ASP A 54 -13.97 -19.89 12.61
C ASP A 54 -14.53 -19.51 11.24
N GLY A 55 -14.17 -20.28 10.19
CA GLY A 55 -14.85 -20.29 8.88
C GLY A 55 -14.84 -18.97 8.10
N SER A 56 -14.24 -17.94 8.67
CA SER A 56 -14.13 -16.59 8.13
C SER A 56 -12.87 -16.56 7.31
N GLN A 57 -13.04 -16.58 5.98
CA GLN A 57 -11.94 -16.50 5.04
C GLN A 57 -11.26 -15.14 5.23
N TYR A 58 -10.25 -15.06 6.09
CA TYR A 58 -9.36 -13.90 6.13
C TYR A 58 -8.90 -13.66 4.70
N LEU A 59 -9.08 -12.43 4.20
CA LEU A 59 -8.75 -12.05 2.83
C LEU A 59 -7.44 -12.73 2.45
N ASP A 60 -7.50 -13.61 1.46
CA ASP A 60 -6.41 -14.45 0.97
C ASP A 60 -5.37 -13.51 0.35
N ALA A 61 -4.61 -12.77 1.15
CA ALA A 61 -3.72 -11.73 0.67
C ALA A 61 -2.47 -12.36 0.06
N ASP A 62 -1.98 -11.77 -1.01
CA ASP A 62 -0.71 -12.16 -1.59
C ASP A 62 0.43 -11.79 -0.63
N PHE A 63 0.89 -12.78 0.15
CA PHE A 63 1.92 -12.59 1.18
C PHE A 63 3.23 -12.06 0.60
N GLN A 64 3.60 -12.48 -0.61
CA GLN A 64 4.80 -11.98 -1.28
C GLN A 64 4.63 -10.52 -1.66
N TRP A 65 3.44 -10.14 -2.15
CA TRP A 65 3.12 -8.73 -2.45
C TRP A 65 3.19 -7.86 -1.19
N PHE A 66 2.55 -8.31 -0.11
CA PHE A 66 2.58 -7.66 1.20
C PHE A 66 4.01 -7.42 1.69
N CYS A 67 4.85 -8.47 1.71
CA CYS A 67 6.24 -8.36 2.14
C CYS A 67 7.04 -7.40 1.25
N SER A 68 6.81 -7.44 -0.06
CA SER A 68 7.53 -6.61 -1.03
C SER A 68 7.29 -5.13 -0.77
N ILE A 69 6.04 -4.73 -0.50
CA ILE A 69 5.71 -3.34 -0.18
C ILE A 69 6.41 -2.88 1.09
N ILE A 70 6.33 -3.64 2.19
CA ILE A 70 6.91 -3.22 3.48
C ILE A 70 8.43 -3.11 3.37
N VAL A 71 9.09 -4.17 2.91
CA VAL A 71 10.56 -4.19 2.78
C VAL A 71 11.03 -3.11 1.82
N GLY A 72 10.31 -2.95 0.71
CA GLY A 72 10.60 -1.94 -0.29
C GLY A 72 10.48 -0.52 0.24
N VAL A 73 9.38 -0.18 0.91
CA VAL A 73 9.18 1.14 1.53
C VAL A 73 10.28 1.45 2.53
N VAL A 74 10.61 0.50 3.42
CA VAL A 74 11.65 0.70 4.45
C VAL A 74 13.03 0.89 3.83
N ARG A 75 13.35 0.08 2.80
CA ARG A 75 14.63 0.17 2.08
C ARG A 75 14.76 1.50 1.32
N ASP A 76 13.70 1.91 0.65
CA ASP A 76 13.72 3.01 -0.31
C ASP A 76 13.25 4.34 0.32
N GLN A 77 12.93 4.37 1.62
CA GLN A 77 12.31 5.51 2.30
C GLN A 77 13.05 6.84 2.06
N LYS A 78 14.38 6.83 2.08
CA LYS A 78 15.21 8.03 1.84
C LYS A 78 15.08 8.60 0.43
N GLN A 79 14.63 7.80 -0.52
CA GLN A 79 14.30 8.21 -1.88
C GLN A 79 12.83 8.59 -2.03
N LEU A 80 11.92 7.82 -1.39
CA LEU A 80 10.48 8.04 -1.46
C LEU A 80 10.04 9.36 -0.79
N ASP A 81 10.54 9.62 0.42
CA ASP A 81 10.10 10.77 1.22
C ASP A 81 10.36 12.12 0.54
N PRO A 82 11.54 12.38 -0.08
CA PRO A 82 11.75 13.60 -0.86
C PRO A 82 10.82 13.76 -2.06
N MET A 83 10.49 12.67 -2.76
CA MET A 83 9.57 12.71 -3.90
C MET A 83 8.16 13.08 -3.46
N LEU A 84 7.69 12.52 -2.35
CA LEU A 84 6.42 12.92 -1.74
C LEU A 84 6.46 14.38 -1.29
N HIS A 85 7.54 14.79 -0.62
CA HIS A 85 7.68 16.14 -0.08
C HIS A 85 7.58 17.21 -1.18
N LYS A 86 8.17 16.97 -2.36
CA LYS A 86 8.09 17.89 -3.51
C LYS A 86 6.66 18.14 -3.99
N GLN A 87 5.75 17.18 -3.80
CA GLN A 87 4.37 17.23 -4.30
C GLN A 87 3.36 17.66 -3.24
N LEU A 88 3.77 17.71 -1.97
CA LEU A 88 2.92 18.12 -0.85
C LEU A 88 3.06 19.62 -0.62
N SER A 89 1.96 20.30 -0.30
CA SER A 89 2.00 21.69 0.15
C SER A 89 2.51 21.77 1.59
N GLU A 90 2.81 22.99 2.06
CA GLU A 90 3.24 23.22 3.45
C GLU A 90 2.19 22.75 4.48
N GLU A 91 0.90 22.90 4.17
CA GLU A 91 -0.22 22.43 5.01
C GLU A 91 -0.20 20.91 5.15
N TRP A 92 0.13 20.21 4.06
CA TRP A 92 0.18 18.74 3.99
C TRP A 92 1.61 18.20 4.11
N ALA A 93 2.51 18.90 4.80
CA ALA A 93 3.89 18.46 4.97
C ALA A 93 3.94 17.02 5.51
N LEU A 94 4.79 16.18 4.92
CA LEU A 94 4.85 14.74 5.21
C LEU A 94 4.99 14.39 6.70
N SER A 95 5.70 15.23 7.47
CA SER A 95 5.88 15.09 8.92
C SER A 95 4.64 15.42 9.76
N ARG A 96 3.66 16.13 9.18
CA ARG A 96 2.39 16.51 9.82
C ARG A 96 1.23 15.57 9.47
N LEU A 97 1.40 14.72 8.46
CA LEU A 97 0.36 13.78 8.06
C LEU A 97 0.06 12.76 9.15
N ASP A 98 -1.20 12.33 9.22
CA ASP A 98 -1.59 11.12 9.93
C ASP A 98 -0.71 9.94 9.50
N SER A 99 -0.32 9.08 10.45
CA SER A 99 0.57 7.95 10.17
C SER A 99 0.00 6.99 9.13
N THR A 100 -1.33 6.83 9.08
CA THR A 100 -2.02 6.01 8.07
C THR A 100 -1.93 6.65 6.70
N LEU A 101 -2.18 7.96 6.60
CA LEU A 101 -2.06 8.69 5.34
C LEU A 101 -0.63 8.68 4.80
N ARG A 102 0.37 8.88 5.68
CA ARG A 102 1.79 8.74 5.35
C ARG A 102 2.13 7.32 4.87
N ALA A 103 1.59 6.29 5.51
CA ALA A 103 1.77 4.90 5.09
C ALA A 103 1.16 4.64 3.70
N ILE A 104 -0.04 5.16 3.42
CA ILE A 104 -0.71 5.06 2.11
C ILE A 104 0.16 5.68 1.02
N LEU A 105 0.62 6.92 1.22
CA LEU A 105 1.44 7.63 0.23
C LEU A 105 2.78 6.91 -0.04
N ARG A 106 3.46 6.45 1.01
CA ARG A 106 4.72 5.70 0.87
C ARG A 106 4.53 4.38 0.13
N ALA A 107 3.51 3.61 0.50
CA ALA A 107 3.20 2.34 -0.15
C ALA A 107 2.81 2.55 -1.63
N GLY A 108 1.93 3.51 -1.89
CA GLY A 108 1.48 3.85 -3.25
C GLY A 108 2.60 4.31 -4.15
N LEU A 109 3.46 5.21 -3.66
CA LEU A 109 4.62 5.67 -4.42
C LEU A 109 5.61 4.54 -4.68
N TRP A 110 5.90 3.72 -3.66
CA TRP A 110 6.82 2.59 -3.84
C TRP A 110 6.31 1.62 -4.91
N GLU A 111 5.01 1.29 -4.88
CA GLU A 111 4.40 0.39 -5.86
C GLU A 111 4.45 1.00 -7.27
N LEU A 112 4.12 2.29 -7.40
CA LEU A 112 4.18 3.04 -8.66
C LEU A 112 5.59 3.02 -9.30
N ILE A 113 6.62 3.13 -8.47
CA ILE A 113 8.01 3.11 -8.94
C ILE A 113 8.47 1.70 -9.31
N ASN A 114 8.16 0.71 -8.49
CA ASN A 114 8.80 -0.61 -8.56
C ASN A 114 7.96 -1.68 -9.26
N ARG A 115 6.65 -1.51 -9.42
CA ARG A 115 5.74 -2.49 -10.03
C ARG A 115 5.27 -2.07 -11.42
N LYS A 116 6.21 -2.06 -12.37
CA LYS A 116 5.92 -1.77 -13.80
C LYS A 116 5.03 -2.82 -14.46
N ASP A 117 4.85 -3.97 -13.81
CA ASP A 117 3.92 -5.03 -14.19
C ASP A 117 2.44 -4.69 -13.89
N VAL A 118 2.17 -3.58 -13.17
CA VAL A 118 0.82 -3.15 -12.82
C VAL A 118 0.50 -1.82 -13.50
N PRO A 119 -0.66 -1.68 -14.17
CA PRO A 119 -1.06 -0.40 -14.76
C PRO A 119 -1.15 0.70 -13.70
N ILE A 120 -0.63 1.89 -14.02
CA ILE A 120 -0.61 3.06 -13.13
C ILE A 120 -2.01 3.35 -12.55
N ALA A 121 -3.03 3.38 -13.40
CA ALA A 121 -4.41 3.64 -12.98
C ALA A 121 -4.94 2.64 -11.95
N VAL A 122 -4.51 1.37 -12.01
CA VAL A 122 -4.89 0.35 -11.02
C VAL A 122 -4.23 0.66 -9.68
N ILE A 123 -2.93 0.98 -9.67
CA ILE A 123 -2.21 1.36 -8.44
C ILE A 123 -2.90 2.56 -7.77
N LEU A 124 -3.14 3.63 -8.53
CA LEU A 124 -3.79 4.83 -8.01
C LEU A 124 -5.16 4.52 -7.40
N ASN A 125 -6.04 3.84 -8.15
CA ASN A 125 -7.38 3.50 -7.67
C ASN A 125 -7.34 2.68 -6.37
N GLU A 126 -6.45 1.70 -6.26
CA GLU A 126 -6.32 0.86 -5.07
C GLU A 126 -5.93 1.68 -3.82
N TYR A 127 -4.96 2.58 -3.93
CA TYR A 127 -4.53 3.41 -2.80
C TYR A 127 -5.52 4.53 -2.47
N ILE A 128 -6.26 5.03 -3.46
CA ILE A 128 -7.38 5.96 -3.24
C ILE A 128 -8.51 5.25 -2.50
N ASP A 129 -8.87 4.03 -2.88
CA ASP A 129 -9.94 3.28 -2.24
C ASP A 129 -9.55 2.85 -0.81
N ILE A 130 -8.27 2.52 -0.58
CA ILE A 130 -7.74 2.35 0.77
C ILE A 130 -7.89 3.65 1.57
N ALA A 131 -7.53 4.81 1.01
CA ALA A 131 -7.69 6.09 1.70
C ALA A 131 -9.15 6.38 2.07
N LYS A 132 -10.10 6.13 1.16
CA LYS A 132 -11.54 6.28 1.44
C LYS A 132 -12.04 5.34 2.54
N ALA A 133 -11.36 4.22 2.79
CA ALA A 133 -11.73 3.31 3.88
C ALA A 133 -11.32 3.84 5.26
N PHE A 134 -10.39 4.81 5.33
CA PHE A 134 -9.90 5.41 6.57
C PHE A 134 -10.32 6.88 6.75
N PHE A 135 -10.63 7.59 5.67
CA PHE A 135 -10.87 9.02 5.67
C PHE A 135 -12.07 9.41 4.81
N ASP A 136 -12.88 10.34 5.32
CA ASP A 136 -14.09 10.84 4.65
C ASP A 136 -13.93 12.26 4.04
N ASN A 137 -12.77 12.91 4.21
CA ASN A 137 -12.55 14.32 3.83
C ASN A 137 -11.61 14.47 2.62
N ASP A 138 -10.63 15.37 2.70
CA ASP A 138 -9.74 15.73 1.60
C ASP A 138 -8.59 14.74 1.37
N GLU A 139 -8.34 13.82 2.30
CA GLU A 139 -7.21 12.89 2.25
C GLU A 139 -7.23 11.97 1.02
N PRO A 140 -8.36 11.35 0.60
CA PRO A 140 -8.39 10.55 -0.62
C PRO A 140 -8.09 11.36 -1.88
N ARG A 141 -8.49 12.65 -1.90
CA ARG A 141 -8.18 13.57 -3.00
C ARG A 141 -6.71 13.92 -3.04
N LEU A 142 -6.10 14.15 -1.87
CA LEU A 142 -4.66 14.36 -1.74
C LEU A 142 -3.87 13.17 -2.26
N VAL A 143 -4.24 11.94 -1.85
CA VAL A 143 -3.59 10.71 -2.32
C VAL A 143 -3.61 10.62 -3.85
N ASN A 144 -4.78 10.84 -4.45
CA ASN A 144 -4.91 10.87 -5.91
C ASN A 144 -4.00 11.94 -6.54
N ALA A 145 -4.08 13.19 -6.06
CA ALA A 145 -3.34 14.31 -6.62
C ALA A 145 -1.82 14.10 -6.57
N VAL A 146 -1.30 13.63 -5.43
CA VAL A 146 0.13 13.38 -5.24
C VAL A 146 0.62 12.23 -6.12
N LEU A 147 -0.05 11.08 -6.10
CA LEU A 147 0.40 9.91 -6.87
C LEU A 147 0.27 10.13 -8.38
N ASP A 148 -0.79 10.79 -8.84
CA ASP A 148 -0.98 11.15 -10.25
C ASP A 148 0.07 12.15 -10.74
N SER A 149 0.39 13.17 -9.94
CA SER A 149 1.45 14.14 -10.26
C SER A 149 2.79 13.44 -10.48
N ILE A 150 3.19 12.56 -9.56
CA ILE A 150 4.44 11.81 -9.67
C ILE A 150 4.42 10.87 -10.88
N ALA A 151 3.31 10.16 -11.10
CA ALA A 151 3.18 9.27 -12.25
C ALA A 151 3.37 10.01 -13.58
N LYS A 152 2.87 11.24 -13.69
CA LYS A 152 3.05 12.10 -14.87
C LYS A 152 4.50 12.53 -15.05
N GLU A 153 5.20 12.91 -13.98
CA GLU A 153 6.63 13.27 -14.03
C GLU A 153 7.50 12.09 -14.50
N MET A 154 7.09 10.84 -14.23
CA MET A 154 7.83 9.64 -14.62
C MET A 154 7.61 9.18 -16.08
N CYS A 155 6.53 9.63 -16.71
CA CYS A 155 6.16 9.27 -18.08
C CYS A 155 6.62 10.32 -19.12
N GLN A 156 7.21 11.43 -18.68
CA GLN A 156 7.83 12.47 -19.51
C GLN A 156 9.28 12.12 -19.81
#